data_AF-A0A1I5YKX6-F1
#
_entry.id   AF-A0A1I5YKX6-F1
#
_cell.length_a   1.000
_cell.length_b   1.000
_cell.length_c   1.000
_cell.angle_alpha   90.00
_cell.angle_beta   90.00
_cell.angle_gamma   90.00
#
_symmetry.space_group_name_H-M   'P 1'
#
loop_
_entity.id
_entity.type
_entity.pdbx_description
1 polymer ?
#
loop_
_entity_poly.entity_id
_entity_poly.type
_entity_poly.pdbx_seq_one_letter_code
_entity_poly.pdbx_strand_id
1 'polypeptide(L)'
;MKNFMQEFKEFAFRGNVLDLAIGVVIGSAFTAIVTSLVDNIISPIVGALTGGSDLSNLSFTIIGVELTYGAFISSVIDFLIIALVIFLFVKVINNAQNKFTKQMDEEEIEVEVPPAEQYLKEIRDLLAKDESKDDII
;
A
#
# COMPACT_ATOMS: atom_id res chain seq x y z
N MET A 1 4.09 -27.85 29.77
CA MET A 1 3.28 -26.65 29.46
C MET A 1 4.07 -25.34 29.39
N LYS A 2 5.31 -25.23 29.88
CA LYS A 2 6.12 -23.99 29.74
C LYS A 2 6.66 -23.74 28.32
N ASN A 3 6.60 -24.73 27.43
CA ASN A 3 7.18 -24.64 26.08
C ASN A 3 6.30 -23.89 25.07
N PHE A 4 4.98 -23.80 25.27
CA PHE A 4 4.10 -23.14 24.30
C PHE A 4 4.40 -21.65 24.14
N MET A 5 4.65 -20.92 25.25
CA MET A 5 4.98 -19.49 25.14
C MET A 5 6.36 -19.23 24.53
N GLN A 6 7.28 -20.19 24.65
CA GLN A 6 8.61 -20.08 24.06
C GLN A 6 8.55 -20.39 22.55
N GLU A 7 7.81 -21.43 22.16
CA GLU A 7 7.52 -21.78 20.77
C GLU A 7 6.69 -20.69 20.06
N PHE A 8 5.70 -20.11 20.74
CA PHE A 8 4.92 -18.98 20.23
C PHE A 8 5.77 -17.73 20.06
N LYS A 9 6.68 -17.46 21.00
CA LYS A 9 7.66 -16.38 20.88
C LYS A 9 8.52 -16.59 19.63
N GLU A 10 9.17 -17.75 19.49
CA GLU A 10 9.98 -18.06 18.29
C GLU A 10 9.18 -17.99 16.98
N PHE A 11 7.90 -18.39 16.99
CA PHE A 11 7.01 -18.24 15.86
C PHE A 11 6.71 -16.77 15.52
N ALA A 12 6.30 -15.98 16.52
CA ALA A 12 5.89 -14.59 16.34
C ALA A 12 7.06 -13.66 15.99
N PHE A 13 8.27 -13.98 16.48
CA PHE A 13 9.49 -13.24 16.18
C PHE A 13 10.16 -13.68 14.87
N ARG A 14 9.56 -14.60 14.09
CA ARG A 14 9.96 -14.75 12.68
C ARG A 14 9.64 -13.44 11.96
N GLY A 15 10.68 -12.74 11.48
CA GLY A 15 10.55 -11.40 10.86
C GLY A 15 9.44 -11.33 9.81
N ASN A 16 9.35 -12.33 8.93
CA ASN A 16 8.31 -12.40 7.90
C ASN A 16 6.86 -12.44 8.43
N VAL A 17 6.63 -12.91 9.67
CA VAL A 17 5.30 -12.94 10.31
C VAL A 17 4.99 -11.60 10.97
N LEU A 18 5.99 -11.00 11.64
CA LEU A 18 5.84 -9.72 12.31
C LEU A 18 5.59 -8.59 11.31
N ASP A 19 6.36 -8.54 10.23
CA ASP A 19 6.23 -7.52 9.19
C ASP A 19 4.89 -7.63 8.46
N LEU A 20 4.44 -8.87 8.20
CA LEU A 20 3.11 -9.15 7.66
C LEU A 20 2.01 -8.68 8.61
N ALA A 21 2.11 -8.98 9.90
CA ALA A 21 1.13 -8.57 10.89
C ALA A 21 1.02 -7.05 11.02
N ILE A 22 2.17 -6.35 11.05
CA ILE A 22 2.23 -4.89 11.07
C ILE A 22 1.59 -4.31 9.80
N GLY A 23 1.92 -4.85 8.63
CA GLY A 23 1.35 -4.41 7.35
C GLY A 23 -0.17 -4.55 7.31
N VAL A 24 -0.73 -5.66 7.81
CA VAL A 24 -2.19 -5.87 7.87
C VAL A 24 -2.86 -4.90 8.84
N VAL A 25 -2.29 -4.70 10.03
CA VAL A 25 -2.85 -3.78 11.05
C VAL A 25 -2.84 -2.34 10.54
N ILE A 26 -1.70 -1.86 10.03
CA ILE A 26 -1.57 -0.51 9.49
C ILE A 26 -2.46 -0.33 8.26
N GLY A 27 -2.51 -1.32 7.36
CA GLY A 27 -3.37 -1.30 6.20
C GLY A 27 -4.85 -1.14 6.58
N SER A 28 -5.33 -1.94 7.55
CA SER A 28 -6.71 -1.86 8.02
C SER A 28 -7.06 -0.50 8.66
N ALA A 29 -6.15 0.04 9.48
CA ALA A 29 -6.34 1.35 10.10
C ALA A 29 -6.33 2.48 9.06
N PHE A 30 -5.45 2.40 8.07
CA PHE A 30 -5.38 3.37 6.98
C PHE A 30 -6.66 3.35 6.14
N THR A 31 -7.15 2.17 5.76
CA THR A 31 -8.43 2.03 5.06
C THR A 31 -9.57 2.66 5.85
N ALA A 32 -9.65 2.43 7.17
CA ALA A 32 -10.68 3.03 8.02
C ALA A 32 -10.66 4.56 8.02
N ILE A 33 -9.46 5.18 8.03
CA ILE A 33 -9.30 6.64 7.93
C ILE A 33 -9.80 7.16 6.58
N VAL A 34 -9.44 6.48 5.49
CA VAL A 34 -9.86 6.90 4.14
C VAL A 34 -11.38 6.75 3.97
N THR A 35 -11.95 5.62 4.40
CA THR A 35 -13.40 5.40 4.40
C THR A 35 -14.10 6.48 5.22
N SER A 36 -13.60 6.80 6.42
CA SER A 36 -14.18 7.87 7.24
C SER A 36 -14.13 9.24 6.56
N LEU A 37 -13.07 9.56 5.82
CA LEU A 37 -12.98 10.81 5.04
C LEU A 37 -14.03 10.85 3.93
N VAL A 38 -14.23 9.72 3.23
CA VAL A 38 -15.23 9.66 2.17
C VAL A 38 -16.62 9.77 2.75
N ASP A 39 -16.98 8.90 3.69
CA ASP A 39 -18.34 8.80 4.22
C ASP A 39 -18.79 10.07 4.96
N ASN A 40 -17.88 10.69 5.72
CA ASN A 40 -18.25 11.81 6.59
C ASN A 40 -17.97 13.19 5.99
N ILE A 41 -17.14 13.30 4.95
CA ILE A 41 -16.78 14.59 4.36
C ILE A 41 -17.13 14.63 2.88
N ILE A 42 -16.66 13.68 2.08
CA ILE A 42 -16.84 13.73 0.63
C ILE A 42 -18.29 13.42 0.23
N SER A 43 -18.87 12.32 0.69
CA SER A 43 -20.23 11.91 0.33
C SER A 43 -21.30 12.94 0.71
N PRO A 44 -21.26 13.60 1.90
CA PRO A 44 -22.19 14.69 2.22
C PRO A 44 -22.03 15.91 1.30
N ILE A 45 -20.80 16.28 0.92
CA ILE A 45 -20.54 17.40 -0.01
C ILE A 45 -21.05 17.07 -1.41
N VAL A 46 -20.76 15.86 -1.89
CA VAL A 46 -21.25 15.38 -3.19
C VAL A 46 -22.78 15.32 -3.18
N GLY A 47 -23.38 14.78 -2.13
CA GLY A 47 -24.83 14.74 -1.94
C GLY A 47 -25.47 16.13 -1.90
N ALA A 48 -24.84 17.10 -1.23
CA ALA A 48 -25.31 18.48 -1.22
C ALA A 48 -25.26 19.12 -2.62
N LEU A 49 -24.22 18.84 -3.41
CA LEU A 49 -24.06 19.37 -4.78
C LEU A 49 -25.01 18.70 -5.78
N THR A 50 -25.38 17.44 -5.58
CA THR A 50 -26.34 16.70 -6.42
C THR A 50 -27.80 16.90 -6.00
N GLY A 51 -28.07 17.83 -5.07
CA GLY A 51 -29.42 18.22 -4.66
C GLY A 51 -30.07 17.28 -3.63
N GLY A 52 -29.28 16.57 -2.82
CA GLY A 52 -29.78 15.59 -1.86
C GLY A 52 -30.23 14.29 -2.52
N SER A 53 -29.69 13.99 -3.71
CA SER A 53 -30.01 12.78 -4.47
C SER A 53 -29.43 11.55 -3.79
N ASP A 54 -30.08 11.11 -2.72
CA ASP A 54 -29.87 9.81 -2.10
C ASP A 54 -30.40 8.76 -3.07
N LEU A 55 -29.58 8.45 -4.09
CA LEU A 55 -29.88 7.45 -5.12
C LEU A 55 -30.23 6.11 -4.46
N SER A 56 -29.72 5.87 -3.25
CA SER A 56 -30.06 4.81 -2.30
C SER A 56 -31.56 4.50 -2.19
N ASN A 57 -32.42 5.53 -2.23
CA ASN A 57 -33.87 5.39 -2.05
C ASN A 57 -34.63 5.03 -3.34
N LEU A 58 -33.93 4.87 -4.47
CA LEU A 58 -34.54 4.36 -5.70
C LEU A 58 -34.75 2.85 -5.57
N SER A 59 -36.00 2.48 -5.28
CA SER A 59 -36.46 1.09 -5.27
C SER A 59 -37.53 0.87 -6.35
N PHE A 60 -37.51 -0.33 -6.94
CA PHE A 60 -38.57 -0.77 -7.86
C PHE A 60 -39.18 -2.05 -7.30
N THR A 61 -40.49 -2.06 -7.09
CA THR A 61 -41.19 -3.25 -6.59
C THR A 61 -41.69 -4.09 -7.76
N ILE A 62 -41.19 -5.32 -7.87
CA ILE A 62 -41.67 -6.32 -8.84
C ILE A 62 -42.22 -7.51 -8.08
N ILE A 63 -43.50 -7.84 -8.28
CA ILE A 63 -44.14 -9.05 -7.72
C ILE A 63 -43.98 -9.14 -6.19
N GLY A 64 -44.12 -8.01 -5.49
CA GLY A 64 -44.02 -7.96 -4.02
C GLY A 64 -42.58 -8.04 -3.47
N VAL A 65 -41.56 -8.03 -4.32
CA VAL A 65 -40.14 -7.92 -3.93
C VAL A 65 -39.64 -6.52 -4.25
N GLU A 66 -39.11 -5.85 -3.24
CA GLU A 66 -38.51 -4.52 -3.37
C GLU A 66 -37.06 -4.63 -3.83
N LEU A 67 -36.77 -4.21 -5.07
CA LEU A 67 -35.41 -4.14 -5.62
C LEU A 67 -34.86 -2.72 -5.44
N THR A 68 -34.02 -2.53 -4.44
CA THR A 68 -33.31 -1.27 -4.15
C THR A 68 -32.05 -1.13 -5.01
N TYR A 69 -32.21 -1.00 -6.32
CA TYR A 69 -31.09 -0.82 -7.26
C TYR A 69 -30.32 0.49 -7.01
N GLY A 70 -31.00 1.46 -6.40
CA GLY A 70 -30.44 2.71 -5.93
C GLY A 70 -29.25 2.57 -4.98
N ALA A 71 -29.39 1.69 -3.98
CA ALA A 71 -28.34 1.42 -3.00
C ALA A 71 -27.08 0.84 -3.66
N PHE A 72 -27.26 -0.04 -4.65
CA PHE A 72 -26.16 -0.62 -5.40
C PHE A 72 -25.40 0.44 -6.20
N ILE A 73 -26.11 1.32 -6.90
CA ILE A 73 -25.49 2.41 -7.67
C ILE A 73 -24.75 3.37 -6.74
N SER A 74 -25.31 3.68 -5.57
CA SER A 74 -24.63 4.49 -4.55
C SER A 74 -23.30 3.85 -4.15
N SER A 75 -23.31 2.55 -3.81
CA SER A 75 -22.10 1.83 -3.43
C SER A 75 -21.02 1.79 -4.53
N VAL A 76 -21.42 1.75 -5.80
CA VAL A 76 -20.47 1.85 -6.93
C VAL A 76 -19.85 3.25 -7.00
N ILE A 77 -20.64 4.31 -6.80
CA ILE A 77 -20.16 5.69 -6.77
C ILE A 77 -19.21 5.89 -5.58
N ASP A 78 -19.59 5.45 -4.38
CA ASP A 78 -18.76 5.53 -3.17
C ASP A 78 -17.42 4.81 -3.36
N PHE A 79 -17.44 3.61 -3.97
CA PHE A 79 -16.21 2.89 -4.31
C PHE A 79 -15.29 3.68 -5.25
N LEU A 80 -15.84 4.32 -6.29
CA LEU A 80 -15.06 5.16 -7.20
C LEU A 80 -14.47 6.38 -6.50
N ILE A 81 -15.21 6.99 -5.57
CA ILE A 81 -14.74 8.11 -4.76
C ILE A 81 -13.60 7.65 -3.84
N ILE A 82 -13.75 6.54 -3.12
CA ILE A 82 -12.70 5.96 -2.28
C ILE A 82 -11.44 5.69 -3.09
N ALA A 83 -11.58 5.05 -4.26
CA ALA A 83 -10.45 4.78 -5.15
C ALA A 83 -9.74 6.07 -5.59
N LEU A 84 -10.50 7.12 -5.94
CA LEU A 84 -9.95 8.43 -6.30
C LEU A 84 -9.22 9.10 -5.13
N VAL A 85 -9.78 9.03 -3.92
CA VAL A 85 -9.15 9.58 -2.71
C VAL A 85 -7.86 8.85 -2.38
N ILE A 86 -7.86 7.51 -2.37
CA ILE A 86 -6.64 6.71 -2.17
C ILE A 86 -5.58 7.10 -3.21
N PHE A 87 -5.96 7.21 -4.48
CA PHE A 87 -5.06 7.63 -5.54
C PHE A 87 -4.46 9.02 -5.28
N LEU A 88 -5.26 9.99 -4.85
CA LEU A 88 -4.77 11.32 -4.48
C LEU A 88 -3.80 11.26 -3.30
N PHE A 89 -4.10 10.49 -2.25
CA PHE A 89 -3.21 10.31 -1.11
C PHE A 89 -1.87 9.70 -1.51
N VAL A 90 -1.89 8.61 -2.29
CA VAL A 90 -0.67 7.97 -2.82
C VAL A 90 0.09 8.95 -3.70
N LYS A 91 -0.59 9.74 -4.54
CA LYS A 91 0.04 10.76 -5.37
C LYS A 91 0.69 11.88 -4.55
N VAL A 92 0.06 12.33 -3.46
CA VAL A 92 0.64 13.34 -2.56
C VAL A 92 1.89 12.80 -1.88
N ILE A 93 1.86 11.57 -1.39
CA ILE A 93 3.02 10.91 -0.76
C ILE A 93 4.13 10.71 -1.78
N ASN A 94 3.83 10.16 -2.97
CA ASN A 94 4.81 9.94 -4.03
C ASN A 94 5.41 11.26 -4.54
N ASN A 95 4.61 12.33 -4.64
CA ASN A 95 5.10 13.66 -5.02
C ASN A 95 5.96 14.30 -3.92
N ALA A 96 5.60 14.10 -2.65
CA ALA A 96 6.40 14.55 -1.51
C ALA A 96 7.73 13.78 -1.45
N GLN A 97 7.72 12.45 -1.59
CA GLN A 97 8.94 11.65 -1.69
C GLN A 97 9.79 12.07 -2.88
N ASN A 98 9.22 12.34 -4.07
CA ASN A 98 10.01 12.86 -5.19
C ASN A 98 10.64 14.24 -4.93
N LYS A 99 10.17 15.01 -3.94
CA LYS A 99 10.82 16.25 -3.48
C LYS A 99 11.85 16.02 -2.37
N PHE A 100 11.69 14.98 -1.56
CA PHE A 100 12.63 14.61 -0.48
C PHE A 100 13.76 13.72 -0.99
N THR A 101 13.47 12.68 -1.77
CA THR A 101 14.46 11.83 -2.46
C THR A 101 15.34 12.65 -3.41
N LYS A 102 14.77 13.62 -4.14
CA LYS A 102 15.57 14.52 -5.00
C LYS A 102 16.47 15.51 -4.23
N GLN A 103 16.26 15.68 -2.91
CA GLN A 103 17.16 16.39 -2.01
C GLN A 103 18.14 15.45 -1.30
N MET A 104 17.78 14.17 -1.13
CA MET A 104 18.67 13.11 -0.61
C MET A 104 19.56 12.48 -1.70
N ASP A 105 19.25 12.70 -2.99
CA ASP A 105 20.14 12.35 -4.10
C ASP A 105 21.36 13.29 -4.19
N GLU A 106 21.30 14.48 -3.54
CA GLU A 106 22.45 15.39 -3.37
C GLU A 106 23.26 15.10 -2.09
N GLU A 107 22.67 14.41 -1.11
CA GLU A 107 23.38 13.84 0.05
C GLU A 107 23.36 12.31 -0.06
N GLU A 108 24.11 11.80 -1.05
CA GLU A 108 24.70 10.45 -1.11
C GLU A 108 24.07 9.44 -0.12
N ILE A 109 22.81 9.05 -0.35
CA ILE A 109 22.39 7.73 0.09
C ILE A 109 23.11 6.78 -0.84
N GLU A 110 24.32 6.41 -0.45
CA GLU A 110 24.94 5.17 -0.88
C GLU A 110 23.89 4.11 -0.55
N VAL A 111 23.07 3.74 -1.53
CA VAL A 111 22.25 2.53 -1.46
C VAL A 111 23.31 1.47 -1.23
N GLU A 112 23.46 1.03 0.02
CA GLU A 112 24.36 -0.05 0.39
C GLU A 112 23.93 -1.20 -0.50
N VAL A 113 24.68 -1.36 -1.59
CA VAL A 113 24.53 -2.42 -2.57
C VAL A 113 24.40 -3.68 -1.71
N PRO A 114 23.29 -4.45 -1.84
CA PRO A 114 23.06 -5.61 -1.01
C PRO A 114 24.36 -6.39 -0.88
N PRO A 115 24.78 -6.85 0.31
CA PRO A 115 26.13 -7.42 0.49
C PRO A 115 26.48 -8.47 -0.58
N ALA A 116 25.47 -9.23 -1.04
CA ALA A 116 25.58 -10.14 -2.17
C ALA A 116 26.04 -9.48 -3.49
N GLU A 117 25.48 -8.33 -3.87
CA GLU A 117 25.87 -7.58 -5.06
C GLU A 117 27.29 -7.00 -4.94
N GLN A 118 27.73 -6.61 -3.73
CA GLN A 118 29.13 -6.20 -3.49
C GLN A 118 30.08 -7.37 -3.67
N TYR A 119 29.78 -8.52 -3.05
CA TYR A 119 30.59 -9.73 -3.21
C TYR A 119 30.62 -10.21 -4.66
N LEU A 120 29.52 -10.10 -5.41
CA LEU A 120 29.50 -10.47 -6.84
C LEU A 120 30.40 -9.55 -7.67
N LYS A 121 30.44 -8.25 -7.35
CA LYS A 121 31.34 -7.29 -8.00
C LYS A 121 32.80 -7.61 -7.69
N GLU A 122 33.11 -7.86 -6.42
CA GLU A 122 34.45 -8.28 -5.98
C GLU A 122 34.89 -9.60 -6.63
N ILE A 123 34.02 -10.62 -6.66
CA ILE A 123 34.30 -11.91 -7.30
C ILE A 123 34.56 -11.73 -8.79
N ARG A 124 33.74 -10.93 -9.50
CA ARG A 124 33.94 -10.63 -10.92
C ARG A 124 35.29 -9.95 -11.16
N ASP A 125 35.63 -8.96 -10.34
CA ASP A 125 36.86 -8.19 -10.49
C ASP A 125 38.10 -9.04 -10.17
N LEU A 126 38.00 -9.96 -9.21
CA LEU A 126 39.04 -10.96 -8.91
C LEU A 126 39.23 -11.96 -10.06
N LEU A 127 38.14 -12.48 -10.64
CA LEU A 127 38.21 -13.39 -11.79
C LEU A 127 38.81 -12.74 -13.03
N ALA A 128 38.42 -11.50 -13.35
CA ALA A 128 38.99 -10.75 -14.46
C ALA A 128 40.50 -10.48 -14.28
N LYS A 129 40.94 -10.29 -13.03
CA LYS A 129 42.35 -10.12 -12.69
C LYS A 129 43.14 -11.41 -12.80
N ASP A 130 42.55 -12.56 -12.48
CA ASP A 130 43.19 -13.86 -12.64
C ASP A 130 43.29 -14.29 -14.11
N GLU A 131 42.25 -14.06 -14.94
CA GLU A 131 42.33 -14.30 -16.40
C GLU A 131 43.45 -13.46 -17.05
N SER A 132 43.66 -12.22 -16.60
CA SER A 132 44.74 -11.36 -17.12
C SER A 132 46.15 -11.82 -16.77
N LYS A 133 46.32 -12.71 -15.78
CA LYS A 133 47.62 -13.26 -15.38
C LYS A 133 47.99 -14.53 -16.16
N ASP A 134 47.00 -15.31 -16.58
CA ASP A 134 47.23 -16.55 -17.32
C ASP A 134 47.62 -16.28 -18.79
N ASP A 135 47.28 -15.10 -19.34
CA ASP A 135 47.70 -14.66 -20.68
C ASP A 135 49.17 -14.15 -20.76
N ILE A 136 49.92 -14.10 -19.64
CA ILE A 136 51.29 -13.57 -19.58
C ILE A 136 52.36 -14.69 -19.43
N ILE A 137 51.99 -15.98 -19.46
CA ILE A 137 52.93 -17.12 -19.40
C ILE A 137 53.02 -17.87 -20.72
#